data_AF-A0A7J9DUX8-F1
#
_entry.id   AF-A0A7J9DUX8-F1
#
_cell.length_a   1.000
_cell.length_b   1.000
_cell.length_c   1.000
_cell.angle_alpha   90.00
_cell.angle_beta   90.00
_cell.angle_gamma   90.00
#
_symmetry.space_group_name_H-M   'P 1'
#
loop_
_entity.id
_entity.type
_entity.pdbx_description
1 polymer ?
#
loop_
_entity_poly.entity_id
_entity_poly.type
_entity_poly.pdbx_seq_one_letter_code
_entity_poly.pdbx_strand_id
1 'polypeptide(L)'
;MHRFYFKCTKCSAEMTIKTDPQNKNYVVESGATINFEPWRVEDEEVEKDKQKIKSQGMGDAMKSLENRTLDSKREMNILAALDEMKSLKSTNATVSVD
;
A
#
# COMPACT_ATOMS: atom_id res chain seq x y z
N MET A 1 5.94 -21.67 21.70
CA MET A 1 5.70 -21.64 20.24
C MET A 1 5.03 -22.95 19.86
N HIS A 2 3.82 -22.89 19.31
CA HIS A 2 3.00 -24.08 19.04
C HIS A 2 3.07 -24.47 17.56
N ARG A 3 3.05 -25.78 17.30
CA ARG A 3 2.94 -26.37 15.96
C ARG A 3 1.60 -27.06 15.83
N PHE A 4 0.99 -26.89 14.68
CA PHE A 4 -0.26 -27.53 14.31
C PHE A 4 -0.01 -28.42 13.11
N TYR A 5 -0.60 -29.61 13.15
CA TYR A 5 -0.45 -30.64 12.14
C TYR A 5 -1.82 -30.90 11.50
N PHE A 6 -1.86 -30.81 10.18
CA PHE A 6 -3.07 -31.06 9.39
C PHE A 6 -2.78 -32.13 8.35
N LYS A 7 -3.82 -32.84 7.92
CA LYS A 7 -3.75 -33.76 6.79
C LYS A 7 -4.48 -33.18 5.60
N CYS A 8 -3.87 -33.25 4.42
CA CYS A 8 -4.53 -32.87 3.17
C CYS A 8 -5.71 -33.82 2.89
N THR A 9 -6.88 -33.28 2.59
CA THR A 9 -8.09 -34.08 2.30
C THR A 9 -7.97 -34.92 1.03
N LYS A 10 -7.07 -34.55 0.10
CA LYS A 10 -6.87 -35.26 -1.18
C LYS A 10 -5.78 -36.33 -1.11
N CYS A 11 -4.58 -35.96 -0.63
CA CYS A 11 -3.42 -36.85 -0.66
C CYS A 11 -3.05 -37.42 0.72
N SER A 12 -3.75 -37.04 1.80
CA SER A 12 -3.46 -37.45 3.18
C SER A 12 -2.04 -37.11 3.68
N ALA A 13 -1.27 -36.32 2.91
CA ALA A 13 0.02 -35.81 3.33
C ALA A 13 -0.14 -34.85 4.50
N GLU A 14 0.84 -34.86 5.40
CA GLU A 14 0.89 -33.96 6.55
C GLU A 14 1.42 -32.59 6.13
N MET A 15 0.80 -31.53 6.64
CA MET A 15 1.30 -30.17 6.58
C MET A 15 1.43 -29.61 8.00
N THR A 16 2.50 -28.87 8.23
CA THR A 16 2.83 -28.29 9.54
C THR A 16 2.84 -26.77 9.45
N ILE A 17 2.13 -26.11 10.35
CA ILE A 17 2.20 -24.65 10.54
C ILE A 17 2.60 -24.33 11.96
N LYS A 18 3.26 -23.20 12.15
CA LYS A 18 3.78 -22.74 13.42
C LYS A 18 3.36 -21.30 13.71
N THR A 19 2.97 -21.03 14.94
CA THR A 19 2.64 -19.67 15.38
C THR A 19 3.90 -18.83 15.48
N ASP A 20 3.93 -17.66 14.84
CA ASP A 20 4.96 -16.64 15.01
C ASP A 20 4.42 -15.49 15.90
N PRO A 21 4.85 -15.43 17.19
CA PRO A 21 4.38 -14.42 18.12
C PRO A 21 4.92 -13.01 17.81
N GLN A 22 6.06 -12.90 17.12
CA GLN A 22 6.66 -11.60 16.80
C GLN A 22 5.83 -10.87 15.74
N ASN A 23 5.38 -11.61 14.72
CA ASN A 23 4.63 -11.06 13.59
C ASN A 23 3.11 -11.29 13.71
N LYS A 24 2.64 -11.86 14.83
CA LYS A 24 1.23 -12.22 15.08
C LYS A 24 0.60 -13.02 13.93
N ASN A 25 1.39 -13.91 13.32
CA ASN A 25 1.00 -14.65 12.12
C ASN A 25 1.34 -16.15 12.25
N TYR A 26 0.97 -16.96 11.26
CA TYR A 26 1.41 -18.34 11.14
C TYR A 26 2.39 -18.50 9.98
N VAL A 27 3.38 -19.36 10.17
CA VAL A 27 4.38 -19.71 9.15
C VAL A 27 4.24 -21.18 8.83
N VAL A 28 4.21 -21.50 7.53
CA VAL A 28 4.19 -22.88 7.04
C VAL A 28 5.60 -23.46 7.15
N GLU A 29 5.76 -24.57 7.87
CA GLU A 29 7.04 -25.29 7.98
C GLU A 29 7.17 -26.37 6.90
N SER A 30 6.09 -27.09 6.57
CA SER A 30 6.13 -28.20 5.62
C SER A 30 4.77 -28.50 4.98
N GLY A 31 4.78 -29.14 3.79
CA GLY A 31 3.60 -29.78 3.19
C GLY A 31 2.57 -28.85 2.54
N ALA A 32 2.81 -27.53 2.51
CA ALA A 32 1.94 -26.56 1.87
C ALA A 32 2.72 -25.31 1.40
N THR A 33 2.13 -24.55 0.50
CA THR A 33 2.56 -23.19 0.13
C THR A 33 1.44 -22.21 0.46
N ILE A 34 1.80 -21.00 0.89
CA ILE A 34 0.83 -19.93 1.13
C ILE A 34 0.42 -19.36 -0.23
N ASN A 35 -0.85 -18.97 -0.36
CA ASN A 35 -1.30 -18.24 -1.55
C ASN A 35 -0.59 -16.88 -1.62
N PHE A 36 -0.23 -16.46 -2.82
CA PHE A 36 0.32 -15.12 -3.01
C PHE A 36 -0.77 -14.07 -2.78
N GLU A 37 -0.51 -13.16 -1.85
CA GLU A 37 -1.39 -12.07 -1.46
C GLU A 37 -0.71 -10.74 -1.79
N PRO A 38 -1.13 -10.03 -2.87
CA PRO A 38 -0.45 -8.80 -3.32
C PRO A 38 -0.31 -7.73 -2.24
N TRP A 39 -1.34 -7.56 -1.41
CA TRP A 39 -1.35 -6.59 -0.31
C TRP A 39 -0.29 -6.85 0.77
N ARG A 40 0.19 -8.10 0.95
CA ARG A 40 1.29 -8.39 1.90
C ARG A 40 2.60 -7.75 1.45
N VAL A 41 2.82 -7.67 0.14
CA VAL A 41 4.03 -7.04 -0.41
C VAL A 41 3.98 -5.54 -0.17
N GLU A 42 2.82 -4.92 -0.44
CA GLU A 42 2.58 -3.49 -0.17
C GLU A 42 2.76 -3.15 1.31
N ASP A 43 2.18 -3.95 2.22
CA ASP A 43 2.32 -3.76 3.66
C ASP A 43 3.79 -3.88 4.12
N GLU A 44 4.54 -4.84 3.60
CA GLU A 44 5.97 -5.00 3.89
C GLU A 44 6.80 -3.82 3.40
N GLU A 45 6.52 -3.29 2.21
CA GLU A 45 7.19 -2.11 1.66
C GLU A 45 6.92 -0.87 2.52
N VAL A 46 5.65 -0.66 2.89
CA VAL A 46 5.22 0.44 3.75
C VAL A 46 5.91 0.36 5.13
N GLU A 47 5.99 -0.81 5.75
CA GLU A 47 6.67 -0.98 7.03
C GLU A 47 8.20 -0.78 6.93
N LYS A 48 8.83 -1.26 5.84
CA LYS A 48 10.26 -1.01 5.57
C LYS A 48 10.54 0.48 5.42
N ASP A 49 9.68 1.21 4.71
CA ASP A 49 9.86 2.65 4.53
C ASP A 49 9.61 3.44 5.81
N LYS A 50 8.60 3.06 6.62
CA LYS A 50 8.41 3.62 7.96
C LYS A 50 9.64 3.38 8.85
N GLN A 51 10.26 2.21 8.79
CA GLN A 51 11.49 1.92 9.54
C GLN A 51 12.66 2.79 9.10
N LYS A 52 12.85 2.97 7.78
CA LYS A 52 13.89 3.87 7.24
C LYS A 52 13.69 5.30 7.74
N ILE A 53 12.47 5.85 7.62
CA ILE A 53 12.14 7.20 8.09
C ILE A 53 12.43 7.35 9.59
N LYS A 54 12.02 6.37 10.40
CA LYS A 54 12.31 6.38 11.85
C LYS A 54 13.80 6.35 12.18
N SER A 55 14.61 5.64 11.37
CA SER A 55 16.07 5.53 11.58
C SER A 55 16.86 6.77 11.17
N GLN A 56 16.32 7.64 10.31
CA GLN A 56 17.01 8.82 9.77
C GLN A 56 16.84 10.09 10.64
N GLY A 57 16.00 10.07 11.68
CA GLY A 57 15.91 11.12 12.70
C GLY A 57 15.11 12.38 12.30
N MET A 58 15.14 13.41 13.16
CA MET A 58 14.31 14.64 13.07
C MET A 58 14.51 15.49 11.80
N GLY A 59 15.65 15.37 11.10
CA GLY A 59 15.90 16.10 9.86
C GLY A 59 14.93 15.74 8.73
N ASP A 60 14.38 14.53 8.76
CA ASP A 60 13.41 14.04 7.78
C ASP A 60 11.98 14.52 8.06
N ALA A 61 11.67 14.91 9.31
CA ALA A 61 10.33 15.37 9.68
C ALA A 61 10.00 16.73 9.05
N MET A 62 10.94 17.69 9.06
CA MET A 62 10.75 18.98 8.36
C MET A 62 10.68 18.81 6.85
N LYS A 63 11.52 17.94 6.29
CA LYS A 63 11.51 17.61 4.86
C LYS A 63 10.21 16.93 4.44
N SER A 64 9.65 16.05 5.27
CA SER A 64 8.34 15.44 5.05
C SER A 64 7.21 16.48 5.06
N LEU A 65 7.25 17.44 5.99
CA LEU A 65 6.29 18.54 6.03
C LEU A 65 6.38 19.43 4.79
N GLU A 66 7.59 19.75 4.33
CA GLU A 66 7.81 20.53 3.12
C GLU A 66 7.31 19.78 1.88
N ASN A 67 7.62 18.48 1.76
CA ASN A 67 7.12 17.64 0.67
C ASN A 67 5.59 17.57 0.63
N ARG A 68 4.92 17.37 1.78
CA ARG A 68 3.45 17.37 1.85
C ARG A 68 2.88 18.72 1.41
N THR A 69 3.52 19.83 1.77
CA THR A 69 3.08 21.17 1.37
C THR A 69 3.22 21.38 -0.15
N LEU A 70 4.32 20.91 -0.73
CA LEU A 70 4.55 20.95 -2.17
C LEU A 70 3.57 20.07 -2.94
N ASP A 71 3.28 18.87 -2.44
CA ASP A 71 2.31 17.96 -3.06
C ASP A 71 0.89 18.54 -3.01
N SER A 72 0.44 19.06 -1.87
CA SER A 72 -0.85 19.75 -1.78
C SER A 72 -0.94 20.97 -2.72
N LYS A 73 0.16 21.72 -2.89
CA LYS A 73 0.21 22.83 -3.85
C LYS A 73 0.12 22.34 -5.31
N ARG A 74 0.77 21.22 -5.64
CA ARG A 74 0.67 20.61 -6.97
C ARG A 74 -0.75 20.13 -7.26
N GLU A 75 -1.36 19.42 -6.33
CA GLU A 75 -2.74 18.94 -6.45
C GLU A 75 -3.71 20.11 -6.65
N MET A 76 -3.57 21.19 -5.87
CA MET A 76 -4.38 22.40 -6.05
C MET A 76 -4.23 23.01 -7.44
N ASN A 77 -3.00 23.12 -7.95
CA ASN A 77 -2.76 23.66 -9.30
C ASN A 77 -3.36 22.77 -10.40
N ILE A 78 -3.27 21.44 -10.24
CA ILE A 78 -3.87 20.48 -11.17
C ILE A 78 -5.40 20.65 -11.17
N LEU A 79 -6.02 20.75 -10.00
CA LEU A 79 -7.46 20.95 -9.88
C LEU A 79 -7.91 22.28 -10.51
N ALA A 80 -7.16 23.36 -10.29
CA ALA A 80 -7.45 24.66 -10.90
C ALA A 80 -7.37 24.59 -12.43
N ALA A 81 -6.34 23.95 -12.99
CA ALA A 81 -6.19 23.78 -14.44
C ALA A 81 -7.31 22.91 -15.04
N LEU A 82 -7.73 21.86 -14.34
CA LEU A 82 -8.87 21.03 -14.76
C LEU A 82 -10.18 21.83 -14.78
N ASP A 83 -10.41 22.69 -13.79
CA ASP A 83 -11.61 23.52 -13.71
C ASP A 83 -11.64 24.60 -14.81
N GLU A 84 -10.50 25.22 -15.11
CA GLU A 84 -10.36 26.18 -16.21
C GLU A 84 -10.68 25.52 -17.57
N MET A 85 -10.10 24.34 -17.84
CA MET A 85 -10.40 23.59 -19.07
C MET A 85 -11.88 23.21 -19.17
N LYS A 86 -12.53 22.86 -18.05
CA LYS A 86 -13.94 22.52 -18.01
C LYS A 86 -14.82 23.75 -18.28
N SER A 87 -14.47 24.90 -17.70
CA SER A 87 -15.14 26.18 -17.94
C SER A 87 -15.08 26.59 -19.41
N LEU A 88 -13.88 26.56 -20.02
CA LEU A 88 -13.69 26.88 -21.44
C LEU A 88 -14.47 25.93 -22.37
N LYS A 89 -14.54 24.64 -22.04
CA LYS A 89 -15.38 23.69 -22.78
C LYS A 89 -16.87 24.02 -22.67
N SER A 90 -17.33 24.40 -21.47
CA SER A 90 -18.73 24.79 -21.24
C SER A 90 -19.10 26.04 -22.03
N THR A 91 -18.26 27.08 -22.05
CA THR A 91 -18.52 28.30 -22.82
C THR A 91 -18.51 28.04 -24.32
N ASN A 92 -17.55 27.26 -24.82
CA ASN A 92 -17.46 26.94 -26.25
C ASN A 92 -18.66 26.12 -26.74
N ALA A 93 -19.22 25.24 -25.89
CA ALA A 93 -20.44 24.51 -26.20
C ALA A 93 -21.67 25.43 -26.33
N THR A 94 -21.74 26.52 -25.58
CA THR A 94 -22.85 27.50 -25.68
C THR A 94 -22.73 28.47 -26.85
N VAL A 95 -21.50 28.71 -27.35
CA VAL A 95 -21.22 29.64 -28.45
C VAL A 95 -21.26 28.94 -29.83
N SER A 96 -21.19 27.61 -29.87
CA SER A 96 -21.32 26.77 -31.08
C SER A 96 -22.76 26.62 -31.58
N VAL A 97 -23.49 27.73 -31.72
CA VAL A 97 -24.80 27.77 -32.39
C VAL A 97 -24.66 28.59 -33.65
N ASP A 98 -24.13 27.96 -34.70
CA ASP A 98 -24.39 28.19 -36.13
C ASP A 98 -23.74 27.06 -36.96
#